data_AF-A0A397VRT3-F1
#
_entry.id   AF-A0A397VRT3-F1
#
_cell.length_a   1.000
_cell.length_b   1.000
_cell.length_c   1.000
_cell.angle_alpha   90.00
_cell.angle_beta   90.00
_cell.angle_gamma   90.00
#
_symmetry.space_group_name_H-M   'P 1'
#
loop_
_entity.id
_entity.type
_entity.pdbx_description
1 polymer ?
#
loop_
_entity_poly.entity_id
_entity_poly.type
_entity_poly.pdbx_seq_one_letter_code
_entity_poly.pdbx_strand_id
1 'polypeptide(L)'
;MAIEFFKKLSNDLTNLLENEEDYNVLIEVGQMPDHQIFKAHSVILNSRCPYFHEMLNKTTYNEKNVKKISTPHISVTIFKIIIKYIYGGIVIFNKIDAPTNFDLLTAANEFGLAELRNTAQVRLVENHAPWIRWNFAKVYKISFENDDFKDLQQFCNDIIAKHPNIVFDSEDYEELSESALVSILKLDNLNMDEARIWDQVIRWGIAQNSDLDSNPAQWSNEEFLTLKATLKNCLPHIRFFQITSEDVLDKLSPYQHIFEPNLWKDIMTKVLAPNRAVTSTILPPRIISDTILPPRNIEDSIYNTKRNEAHEHFNQGKFLKALELYEEILEHSQHNCEDQRSASIWDLSNNKCGLENLTELTKTLYKNTTLTSLNLGCNNLGSEGGKTLAVALCKNNTLEILNLWNNNLGVEGGKTLADVLCENTTLTSLDLYDNNLESEGIRALANALFKNTTLTFLNLGCNNLKSEEGKALADALCENVTLTSLNLSVNDLGFEGGKALANALCKNTTLTFLNLSFNSLGFEAGTVFADVLCNNTTLTSLDLYNNGIGSEGGKALAAALCKNTTLTSLNFGCNNFESEEEKALSDALYKNYTQNVLNL
;
A
#
# COMPACT_ATOMS: atom_id res chain seq x y z
N MET A 1 37.87 26.35 -6.22
CA MET A 1 36.99 25.47 -5.42
C MET A 1 35.59 26.04 -5.56
N ALA A 2 34.66 25.31 -6.16
CA ALA A 2 33.26 25.72 -6.22
C ALA A 2 32.56 25.19 -4.96
N ILE A 3 31.76 26.04 -4.30
CA ILE A 3 30.91 25.65 -3.18
C ILE A 3 29.48 25.70 -3.70
N GLU A 4 28.77 24.59 -3.58
CA GLU A 4 27.43 24.41 -4.15
C GLU A 4 26.35 24.67 -3.09
N PHE A 5 25.39 25.54 -3.41
CA PHE A 5 24.29 25.93 -2.50
C PHE A 5 22.91 25.46 -3.01
N PHE A 6 22.86 24.28 -3.64
CA PHE A 6 21.66 23.80 -4.32
C PHE A 6 20.48 23.50 -3.40
N LYS A 7 20.72 23.10 -2.15
CA LYS A 7 19.65 22.78 -1.19
C LYS A 7 18.72 23.96 -0.93
N LYS A 8 19.28 25.17 -0.76
CA LYS A 8 18.48 26.37 -0.52
C LYS A 8 17.72 26.79 -1.79
N LEU A 9 18.39 26.78 -2.94
CA LEU A 9 17.75 27.02 -4.25
C LEU A 9 16.57 26.07 -4.52
N SER A 10 16.77 24.77 -4.30
CA SER A 10 15.73 23.74 -4.40
C SER A 10 14.53 24.05 -3.51
N ASN A 11 14.77 24.38 -2.24
CA ASN A 11 13.70 24.72 -1.30
C ASN A 11 12.95 25.99 -1.72
N ASP A 12 13.67 27.00 -2.23
CA ASP A 12 13.05 28.25 -2.67
C ASP A 12 12.15 28.03 -3.90
N LEU A 13 12.55 27.19 -4.85
CA LEU A 13 11.69 26.78 -5.97
C LEU A 13 10.52 25.89 -5.52
N THR A 14 10.74 24.99 -4.56
CA THR A 14 9.64 24.16 -4.02
C THR A 14 8.60 25.02 -3.31
N ASN A 15 9.01 26.03 -2.55
CA ASN A 15 8.09 26.98 -1.91
C ASN A 15 7.30 27.80 -2.93
N LEU A 16 7.90 28.12 -4.09
CA LEU A 16 7.19 28.79 -5.18
C LEU A 16 6.04 27.94 -5.74
N LEU A 17 6.19 26.61 -5.76
CA LEU A 17 5.09 25.71 -6.13
C LEU A 17 3.93 25.75 -5.13
N GLU A 18 4.23 25.81 -3.82
CA GLU A 18 3.23 25.76 -2.74
C GLU A 18 2.52 27.11 -2.53
N ASN A 19 3.21 28.24 -2.72
CA ASN A 19 2.63 29.58 -2.52
C ASN A 19 1.70 30.03 -3.68
N GLU A 20 1.77 29.37 -4.83
CA GLU A 20 0.93 29.63 -6.02
C GLU A 20 0.96 31.08 -6.55
N GLU A 21 1.98 31.87 -6.22
CA GLU A 21 2.16 33.24 -6.74
C GLU A 21 2.61 33.22 -8.20
N ASP A 22 2.15 34.18 -9.03
CA ASP A 22 2.57 34.35 -10.43
C ASP A 22 2.49 33.12 -11.37
N TYR A 23 1.66 32.13 -11.02
CA TYR A 23 1.43 30.98 -11.90
C TYR A 23 0.87 31.40 -13.26
N ASN A 24 1.29 30.69 -14.30
CA ASN A 24 0.81 30.92 -15.68
C ASN A 24 0.45 29.64 -16.42
N VAL A 25 0.42 28.51 -15.71
CA VAL A 25 -0.02 27.21 -16.21
C VAL A 25 -0.97 26.57 -15.20
N LEU A 26 -2.07 25.99 -15.69
CA LEU A 26 -2.97 25.11 -14.95
C LEU A 26 -2.87 23.70 -15.52
N ILE A 27 -2.61 22.73 -14.67
CA ILE A 27 -2.48 21.32 -15.06
C ILE A 27 -3.60 20.52 -14.37
N GLU A 28 -4.51 19.99 -15.18
CA GLU A 28 -5.60 19.12 -14.74
C GLU A 28 -5.13 17.67 -14.70
N VAL A 29 -5.20 17.04 -13.52
CA VAL A 29 -4.66 15.71 -13.27
C VAL A 29 -5.73 14.81 -12.67
N GLY A 30 -5.72 13.54 -13.06
CA GLY A 30 -6.66 12.53 -12.57
C GLY A 30 -8.07 12.63 -13.19
N GLN A 31 -8.86 11.59 -12.92
CA GLN A 31 -10.27 11.48 -13.31
C GLN A 31 -11.16 11.58 -12.08
N MET A 32 -12.44 11.94 -12.26
CA MET A 32 -13.39 11.97 -11.14
C MET A 32 -13.54 10.57 -10.52
N PRO A 33 -13.56 10.45 -9.17
CA PRO A 33 -13.65 11.51 -8.16
C PRO A 33 -12.30 12.15 -7.77
N ASP A 34 -11.17 11.47 -8.02
CA ASP A 34 -9.82 11.91 -7.61
C ASP A 34 -9.17 12.84 -8.66
N HIS A 35 -9.78 14.01 -8.84
CA HIS A 35 -9.34 15.05 -9.76
C HIS A 35 -8.72 16.24 -9.01
N GLN A 36 -7.56 16.72 -9.46
CA GLN A 36 -6.91 17.91 -8.89
C GLN A 36 -6.32 18.83 -9.97
N ILE A 37 -6.42 20.14 -9.75
CA ILE A 37 -5.80 21.17 -10.59
C ILE A 37 -4.55 21.69 -9.90
N PHE A 38 -3.43 21.68 -10.61
CA PHE A 38 -2.14 22.21 -10.15
C PHE A 38 -1.82 23.53 -10.84
N LYS A 39 -1.47 24.54 -10.04
CA LYS A 39 -0.94 25.81 -10.55
C LYS A 39 0.58 25.72 -10.67
N ALA A 40 1.11 26.13 -11.82
CA ALA A 40 2.52 25.98 -12.12
C ALA A 40 3.09 27.09 -13.01
N HIS A 41 4.42 27.10 -13.13
CA HIS A 41 5.22 28.09 -13.82
C HIS A 41 5.82 27.49 -15.09
N SER A 42 5.39 28.00 -16.23
CA SER A 42 5.86 27.54 -17.55
C SER A 42 7.39 27.58 -17.70
N VAL A 43 8.09 28.54 -17.07
CA VAL A 43 9.55 28.65 -17.14
C VAL A 43 10.24 27.44 -16.51
N ILE A 44 9.75 26.98 -15.36
CA ILE A 44 10.30 25.82 -14.65
C ILE A 44 9.93 24.55 -15.40
N LEU A 45 8.67 24.40 -15.80
CA LEU A 45 8.21 23.25 -16.57
C LEU A 45 8.97 23.09 -17.89
N ASN A 46 9.14 24.18 -18.66
CA ASN A 46 9.86 24.19 -19.94
C ASN A 46 11.35 23.83 -19.82
N SER A 47 11.97 24.14 -18.67
CA SER A 47 13.40 23.92 -18.46
C SER A 47 13.71 22.54 -17.91
N ARG A 48 12.77 21.93 -17.17
CA ARG A 48 13.00 20.70 -16.40
C ARG A 48 12.28 19.48 -16.95
N CYS A 49 11.26 19.64 -17.80
CA CYS A 49 10.46 18.53 -18.30
C CYS A 49 10.24 18.63 -19.82
N PRO A 50 10.81 17.70 -20.61
CA PRO A 50 10.65 17.67 -22.07
C PRO A 50 9.18 17.58 -22.51
N TYR A 51 8.38 16.75 -21.83
CA TYR A 51 6.95 16.62 -22.12
C TYR A 51 6.22 17.96 -21.99
N PHE A 52 6.44 18.67 -20.87
CA PHE A 52 5.80 19.96 -20.68
C PHE A 52 6.33 21.03 -21.63
N HIS A 53 7.62 20.97 -21.99
CA HIS A 53 8.18 21.86 -23.02
C HIS A 53 7.41 21.74 -24.34
N GLU A 54 7.17 20.50 -24.81
CA GLU A 54 6.44 20.27 -26.04
C GLU A 54 4.96 20.67 -25.92
N MET A 55 4.30 20.28 -24.81
CA MET A 55 2.90 20.61 -24.57
C MET A 55 2.66 22.11 -24.45
N LEU A 56 3.51 22.83 -23.72
CA LEU A 56 3.39 24.28 -23.57
C LEU A 56 3.62 25.01 -24.90
N ASN A 57 4.47 24.52 -25.79
CA ASN A 57 4.65 25.11 -27.11
C ASN A 57 3.41 24.95 -28.00
N LYS A 58 2.63 23.89 -27.81
CA LYS A 58 1.38 23.64 -28.56
C LYS A 58 0.16 24.37 -27.97
N THR A 59 0.16 24.64 -26.66
CA THR A 59 -0.97 25.27 -25.96
C THR A 59 -0.97 26.79 -26.06
N THR A 60 -2.11 27.38 -26.42
CA THR A 60 -2.34 28.83 -26.44
C THR A 60 -2.79 29.37 -25.08
N TYR A 61 -2.56 30.66 -24.83
CA TYR A 61 -3.06 31.33 -23.64
C TYR A 61 -4.59 31.52 -23.69
N ASN A 62 -5.24 31.39 -22.54
CA ASN A 62 -6.65 31.74 -22.38
C ASN A 62 -6.85 33.25 -22.15
N GLU A 63 -8.11 33.68 -21.99
CA GLU A 63 -8.49 35.09 -21.74
C GLU A 63 -7.85 35.71 -20.48
N LYS A 64 -7.35 34.88 -19.55
CA LYS A 64 -6.66 35.28 -18.32
C LYS A 64 -5.12 35.20 -18.45
N ASN A 65 -4.58 35.04 -19.65
CA ASN A 65 -3.15 34.82 -19.91
C ASN A 65 -2.54 33.58 -19.22
N VAL A 66 -3.33 32.52 -19.05
CA VAL A 66 -2.90 31.24 -18.46
C VAL A 66 -3.01 30.11 -19.48
N LYS A 67 -2.03 29.19 -19.53
CA LYS A 67 -2.09 27.97 -20.35
C LYS A 67 -2.73 26.83 -19.56
N LYS A 68 -3.60 26.05 -20.19
CA LYS A 68 -4.28 24.90 -19.56
C LYS A 68 -3.83 23.59 -20.21
N ILE A 69 -3.37 22.65 -19.40
CA ILE A 69 -2.89 21.32 -19.81
C ILE A 69 -3.70 20.27 -19.05
N SER A 70 -3.94 19.11 -19.65
CA SER A 70 -4.66 18.01 -19.01
C SER A 70 -3.89 16.70 -19.18
N THR A 71 -3.73 15.95 -18.08
CA THR A 71 -3.10 14.63 -18.00
C THR A 71 -3.99 13.71 -17.14
N PRO A 72 -5.16 13.30 -17.66
CA PRO A 72 -6.20 12.65 -16.85
C PRO A 72 -5.84 11.21 -16.44
N HIS A 73 -4.95 10.53 -17.17
CA HIS A 73 -4.55 9.14 -16.90
C HIS A 73 -3.48 9.02 -15.80
N ILE A 74 -2.84 10.12 -15.42
CA ILE A 74 -1.88 10.14 -14.31
C ILE A 74 -2.63 10.39 -13.01
N SER A 75 -2.36 9.58 -11.99
CA SER A 75 -2.95 9.77 -10.66
C SER A 75 -2.41 11.02 -9.97
N VAL A 76 -3.25 11.66 -9.15
CA VAL A 76 -2.88 12.84 -8.38
C VAL A 76 -1.66 12.59 -7.48
N THR A 77 -1.55 11.40 -6.91
CA THR A 77 -0.42 10.99 -6.04
C THR A 77 0.90 10.96 -6.81
N ILE A 78 0.93 10.32 -7.99
CA ILE A 78 2.15 10.26 -8.81
C ILE A 78 2.53 11.63 -9.32
N PHE A 79 1.55 12.43 -9.75
CA PHE A 79 1.82 13.78 -10.22
C PHE A 79 2.40 14.69 -9.14
N LYS A 80 1.93 14.57 -7.88
CA LYS A 80 2.52 15.30 -6.73
C LYS A 80 4.01 15.02 -6.56
N ILE A 81 4.44 13.77 -6.77
CA ILE A 81 5.86 13.41 -6.71
C ILE A 81 6.61 14.04 -7.89
N ILE A 82 6.08 13.91 -9.10
CA ILE A 82 6.70 14.44 -10.33
C ILE A 82 6.86 15.95 -10.27
N ILE A 83 5.82 16.69 -9.89
CA ILE A 83 5.87 18.15 -9.85
C ILE A 83 6.85 18.65 -8.77
N LYS A 84 6.93 17.96 -7.62
CA LYS A 84 7.94 18.27 -6.58
C LYS A 84 9.36 17.97 -7.05
N TYR A 85 9.56 16.88 -7.80
CA TYR A 85 10.85 16.61 -8.45
C TYR A 85 11.21 17.67 -9.51
N ILE A 86 10.24 18.13 -10.29
CA ILE A 86 10.49 19.16 -11.32
C ILE A 86 10.99 20.47 -10.68
N TYR A 87 10.37 20.90 -9.57
CA TYR A 87 10.72 22.15 -8.89
C TYR A 87 11.93 22.03 -7.96
N GLY A 88 11.96 21.00 -7.11
CA GLY A 88 12.98 20.83 -6.07
C GLY A 88 14.03 19.76 -6.38
N GLY A 89 13.78 18.83 -7.30
CA GLY A 89 14.69 17.71 -7.53
C GLY A 89 14.74 16.70 -6.38
N ILE A 90 13.77 16.72 -5.46
CA ILE A 90 13.73 15.85 -4.27
C ILE A 90 12.62 14.81 -4.43
N VAL A 91 12.97 13.54 -4.24
CA VAL A 91 12.03 12.42 -4.12
C VAL A 91 12.41 11.58 -2.90
N ILE A 92 11.42 11.25 -2.08
CA ILE A 92 11.61 10.52 -0.82
C ILE A 92 11.20 9.05 -1.02
N PHE A 93 12.12 8.24 -1.55
CA PHE A 93 11.83 6.84 -1.92
C PHE A 93 11.54 5.91 -0.74
N ASN A 94 12.03 6.20 0.47
CA ASN A 94 11.80 5.36 1.65
C ASN A 94 10.33 5.35 2.14
N LYS A 95 9.47 6.20 1.58
CA LYS A 95 8.03 6.26 1.87
C LYS A 95 7.17 5.78 0.70
N ILE A 96 7.78 5.36 -0.41
CA ILE A 96 7.08 4.96 -1.63
C ILE A 96 6.99 3.43 -1.63
N ASP A 97 5.77 2.90 -1.72
CA ASP A 97 5.55 1.46 -1.87
C ASP A 97 5.85 0.98 -3.30
N ALA A 98 5.91 -0.34 -3.47
CA ALA A 98 6.28 -0.93 -4.76
C ALA A 98 5.33 -0.55 -5.92
N PRO A 99 3.99 -0.59 -5.77
CA PRO A 99 3.07 -0.11 -6.81
C PRO A 99 3.30 1.35 -7.19
N THR A 100 3.43 2.24 -6.19
CA THR A 100 3.63 3.67 -6.43
C THR A 100 4.98 3.93 -7.11
N ASN A 101 6.03 3.19 -6.76
CA ASN A 101 7.34 3.31 -7.42
C ASN A 101 7.29 2.84 -8.88
N PHE A 102 6.55 1.76 -9.16
CA PHE A 102 6.36 1.27 -10.53
C PHE A 102 5.54 2.23 -11.40
N ASP A 103 4.47 2.82 -10.84
CA ASP A 103 3.67 3.85 -11.52
C ASP A 103 4.47 5.15 -11.70
N LEU A 104 5.34 5.51 -10.74
CA LEU A 104 6.27 6.63 -10.84
C LEU A 104 7.30 6.41 -11.96
N LEU A 105 7.82 5.19 -12.09
CA LEU A 105 8.74 4.82 -13.17
C LEU A 105 8.09 5.01 -14.55
N THR A 106 6.86 4.52 -14.72
CA THR A 106 6.12 4.65 -15.99
C THR A 106 5.80 6.10 -16.31
N ALA A 107 5.30 6.87 -15.33
CA ALA A 107 5.03 8.28 -15.51
C ALA A 107 6.32 9.08 -15.79
N ALA A 108 7.41 8.85 -15.06
CA ALA A 108 8.70 9.52 -15.30
C ALA A 108 9.22 9.27 -16.72
N ASN A 109 8.95 8.10 -17.29
CA ASN A 109 9.25 7.81 -18.69
C ASN A 109 8.42 8.66 -19.65
N GLU A 110 7.10 8.72 -19.44
CA GLU A 110 6.17 9.54 -20.24
C GLU A 110 6.55 11.03 -20.21
N PHE A 111 6.94 11.55 -19.04
CA PHE A 111 7.37 12.94 -18.89
C PHE A 111 8.78 13.22 -19.43
N GLY A 112 9.52 12.20 -19.89
CA GLY A 112 10.89 12.31 -20.39
C GLY A 112 11.93 12.62 -19.30
N LEU A 113 11.66 12.23 -18.05
CA LEU A 113 12.50 12.51 -16.87
C LEU A 113 13.51 11.38 -16.62
N ALA A 114 14.54 11.30 -17.46
CA ALA A 114 15.50 10.18 -17.46
C ALA A 114 16.19 9.91 -16.11
N GLU A 115 16.59 10.96 -15.39
CA GLU A 115 17.23 10.83 -14.06
C GLU A 115 16.28 10.19 -13.04
N LEU A 116 15.03 10.68 -12.97
CA LEU A 116 14.01 10.15 -12.07
C LEU A 116 13.64 8.72 -12.44
N ARG A 117 13.44 8.45 -13.73
CA ARG A 117 13.14 7.12 -14.25
C ARG A 117 14.22 6.11 -13.89
N ASN A 118 15.49 6.42 -14.18
CA ASN A 118 16.60 5.50 -13.90
C ASN A 118 16.74 5.24 -12.39
N THR A 119 16.55 6.28 -11.57
CA THR A 119 16.59 6.13 -10.10
C THR A 119 15.44 5.27 -9.59
N ALA A 120 14.20 5.53 -10.05
CA ALA A 120 13.03 4.74 -9.67
C ALA A 120 13.19 3.27 -10.06
N GLN A 121 13.76 3.01 -11.24
CA GLN A 121 14.04 1.67 -11.75
C GLN A 121 15.00 0.89 -10.85
N VAL A 122 16.16 1.49 -10.52
CA VAL A 122 17.15 0.87 -9.61
C VAL A 122 16.53 0.61 -8.25
N ARG A 123 15.80 1.58 -7.68
CA ARG A 123 15.15 1.42 -6.38
C ARG A 123 14.04 0.37 -6.37
N LEU A 124 13.31 0.22 -7.48
CA LEU A 124 12.30 -0.83 -7.63
C LEU A 124 12.94 -2.22 -7.59
N VAL A 125 14.05 -2.40 -8.32
CA VAL A 125 14.78 -3.68 -8.34
C VAL A 125 15.44 -3.98 -7.00
N GLU A 126 16.11 -2.99 -6.39
CA GLU A 126 16.83 -3.17 -5.12
C GLU A 126 15.89 -3.42 -3.92
N ASN A 127 14.81 -2.63 -3.80
CA ASN A 127 14.00 -2.61 -2.58
C ASN A 127 12.68 -3.38 -2.71
N HIS A 128 12.24 -3.70 -3.93
CA HIS A 128 10.90 -4.26 -4.18
C HIS A 128 10.92 -5.52 -5.06
N ALA A 129 12.04 -6.24 -5.09
CA ALA A 129 12.17 -7.52 -5.79
C ALA A 129 11.05 -8.55 -5.46
N PRO A 130 10.59 -8.72 -4.20
CA PRO A 130 9.47 -9.64 -3.90
C PRO A 130 8.17 -9.24 -4.60
N TRP A 131 7.86 -7.94 -4.62
CA TRP A 131 6.67 -7.42 -5.29
C TRP A 131 6.74 -7.60 -6.81
N ILE A 132 7.92 -7.39 -7.42
CA ILE A 132 8.13 -7.67 -8.85
C ILE A 132 7.83 -9.14 -9.15
N ARG A 133 8.28 -10.07 -8.30
CA ARG A 133 8.00 -11.51 -8.49
C ARG A 133 6.52 -11.84 -8.37
N TRP A 134 5.80 -11.18 -7.47
CA TRP A 134 4.36 -11.37 -7.31
C TRP A 134 3.56 -10.80 -8.49
N ASN A 135 4.02 -9.69 -9.08
CA ASN A 135 3.34 -8.98 -10.17
C ASN A 135 4.06 -9.17 -11.50
N PHE A 136 4.71 -10.31 -11.68
CA PHE A 136 5.74 -10.50 -12.68
C PHE A 136 5.23 -10.31 -14.11
N ALA A 137 4.07 -10.89 -14.46
CA ALA A 137 3.50 -10.78 -15.81
C ALA A 137 3.26 -9.31 -16.21
N LYS A 138 2.58 -8.54 -15.35
CA LYS A 138 2.33 -7.10 -15.55
C LYS A 138 3.63 -6.30 -15.67
N VAL A 139 4.58 -6.52 -14.76
CA VAL A 139 5.86 -5.80 -14.77
C VAL A 139 6.65 -6.12 -16.03
N TYR A 140 6.68 -7.39 -16.44
CA TYR A 140 7.36 -7.83 -17.65
C TYR A 140 6.77 -7.15 -18.88
N LYS A 141 5.45 -7.26 -19.09
CA LYS A 141 4.73 -6.64 -20.22
C LYS A 141 5.09 -5.17 -20.39
N ILE A 142 4.89 -4.36 -19.36
CA ILE A 142 5.15 -2.91 -19.39
C ILE A 142 6.64 -2.62 -19.59
N SER A 143 7.52 -3.43 -19.00
CA SER A 143 8.97 -3.23 -19.14
C SER A 143 9.47 -3.40 -20.56
N PHE A 144 8.88 -4.31 -21.34
CA PHE A 144 9.27 -4.59 -22.72
C PHE A 144 8.43 -3.83 -23.77
N GLU A 145 7.43 -3.07 -23.34
CA GLU A 145 6.80 -2.01 -24.16
C GLU A 145 7.67 -0.75 -24.21
N ASN A 146 8.63 -0.59 -23.29
CA ASN A 146 9.46 0.60 -23.14
C ASN A 146 10.95 0.26 -23.19
N ASP A 147 11.67 0.67 -24.24
CA ASP A 147 13.10 0.39 -24.44
C ASP A 147 14.03 1.02 -23.37
N ASP A 148 13.51 1.95 -22.57
CA ASP A 148 14.25 2.68 -21.55
C ASP A 148 14.34 1.95 -20.20
N PHE A 149 13.66 0.81 -20.01
CA PHE A 149 13.63 0.06 -18.74
C PHE A 149 14.64 -1.09 -18.70
N LYS A 150 15.89 -0.82 -19.09
CA LYS A 150 16.94 -1.85 -19.27
C LYS A 150 17.31 -2.63 -18.00
N ASP A 151 17.43 -1.97 -16.85
CA ASP A 151 17.79 -2.63 -15.58
C ASP A 151 16.66 -3.55 -15.10
N LEU A 152 15.42 -3.11 -15.26
CA LEU A 152 14.23 -3.90 -14.95
C LEU A 152 14.06 -5.06 -15.92
N GLN A 153 14.24 -4.83 -17.22
CA GLN A 153 14.23 -5.87 -18.26
C GLN A 153 15.29 -6.95 -17.97
N GLN A 154 16.52 -6.53 -17.60
CA GLN A 154 17.59 -7.47 -17.27
C GLN A 154 17.24 -8.30 -16.04
N PHE A 155 16.78 -7.66 -14.96
CA PHE A 155 16.34 -8.35 -13.74
C PHE A 155 15.23 -9.38 -14.02
N CYS A 156 14.25 -8.99 -14.83
CA CYS A 156 13.18 -9.86 -15.25
C CYS A 156 13.66 -11.03 -16.13
N ASN A 157 14.55 -10.78 -17.08
CA ASN A 157 15.14 -11.82 -17.93
C ASN A 157 15.94 -12.84 -17.11
N ASP A 158 16.66 -12.39 -16.08
CA ASP A 158 17.41 -13.28 -15.17
C ASP A 158 16.49 -14.22 -14.38
N ILE A 159 15.25 -13.80 -14.10
CA ILE A 159 14.23 -14.61 -13.43
C ILE A 159 13.61 -15.61 -14.42
N ILE A 160 13.15 -15.14 -15.58
CA ILE A 160 12.51 -16.01 -16.61
C ILE A 160 13.47 -17.07 -17.11
N ALA A 161 14.75 -16.74 -17.31
CA ALA A 161 15.75 -17.70 -17.76
C ALA A 161 15.77 -18.95 -16.86
N LYS A 162 15.54 -18.78 -15.54
CA LYS A 162 15.55 -19.87 -14.56
C LYS A 162 14.18 -20.49 -14.33
N HIS A 163 13.13 -19.68 -14.36
CA HIS A 163 11.76 -20.07 -14.04
C HIS A 163 10.76 -19.62 -15.13
N PRO A 164 10.84 -20.18 -16.35
CA PRO A 164 10.05 -19.72 -17.49
C PRO A 164 8.53 -19.87 -17.28
N ASN A 165 8.13 -20.91 -16.54
CA ASN A 165 6.73 -21.18 -16.21
C ASN A 165 6.01 -20.01 -15.50
N ILE A 166 6.74 -19.10 -14.81
CA ILE A 166 6.13 -17.94 -14.14
C ILE A 166 5.37 -17.04 -15.14
N VAL A 167 5.83 -16.97 -16.39
CA VAL A 167 5.15 -16.21 -17.45
C VAL A 167 4.24 -17.10 -18.26
N PHE A 168 4.72 -18.25 -18.74
CA PHE A 168 3.96 -19.12 -19.64
C PHE A 168 2.71 -19.74 -19.01
N ASP A 169 2.70 -19.96 -17.68
CA ASP A 169 1.55 -20.50 -16.96
C ASP A 169 0.65 -19.38 -16.38
N SER A 170 0.98 -18.10 -16.60
CA SER A 170 0.17 -16.97 -16.12
C SER A 170 -1.10 -16.79 -16.95
N GLU A 171 -2.17 -16.30 -16.31
CA GLU A 171 -3.44 -15.98 -16.98
C GLU A 171 -3.25 -14.89 -18.06
N ASP A 172 -2.34 -13.95 -17.82
CA ASP A 172 -2.07 -12.82 -18.70
C ASP A 172 -1.07 -13.14 -19.84
N TYR A 173 -0.60 -14.38 -19.98
CA TYR A 173 0.41 -14.76 -20.98
C TYR A 173 -0.02 -14.40 -22.41
N GLU A 174 -1.29 -14.60 -22.71
CA GLU A 174 -1.86 -14.35 -24.03
C GLU A 174 -1.94 -12.84 -24.34
N GLU A 175 -1.82 -11.96 -23.35
CA GLU A 175 -1.77 -10.51 -23.54
C GLU A 175 -0.35 -9.94 -23.67
N LEU A 176 0.66 -10.80 -23.69
CA LEU A 176 2.05 -10.39 -23.79
C LEU A 176 2.33 -9.71 -25.13
N SER A 177 3.10 -8.61 -25.14
CA SER A 177 3.51 -7.96 -26.40
C SER A 177 4.49 -8.85 -27.21
N GLU A 178 4.50 -8.68 -28.53
CA GLU A 178 5.43 -9.41 -29.41
C GLU A 178 6.89 -9.14 -29.01
N SER A 179 7.24 -7.90 -28.64
CA SER A 179 8.60 -7.53 -28.21
C SER A 179 9.03 -8.27 -26.95
N ALA A 180 8.12 -8.44 -26.00
CA ALA A 180 8.35 -9.20 -24.78
C ALA A 180 8.55 -10.69 -25.08
N LEU A 181 7.68 -11.30 -25.90
CA LEU A 181 7.83 -12.71 -26.28
C LEU A 181 9.15 -12.95 -27.03
N VAL A 182 9.48 -12.10 -28.00
CA VAL A 182 10.74 -12.16 -28.76
C VAL A 182 11.94 -12.06 -27.83
N SER A 183 11.88 -11.21 -26.80
CA SER A 183 12.96 -11.08 -25.82
C SER A 183 13.18 -12.35 -25.02
N ILE A 184 12.10 -13.05 -24.61
CA ILE A 184 12.18 -14.37 -23.97
C ILE A 184 12.83 -15.39 -24.92
N LEU A 185 12.38 -15.43 -26.18
CA LEU A 185 12.86 -16.42 -27.16
C LEU A 185 14.36 -16.26 -27.46
N LYS A 186 14.89 -15.03 -27.43
CA LYS A 186 16.31 -14.71 -27.61
C LYS A 186 17.21 -15.18 -26.45
N LEU A 187 16.66 -15.51 -25.28
CA LEU A 187 17.47 -15.93 -24.13
C LEU A 187 18.12 -17.30 -24.39
N ASP A 188 19.44 -17.30 -24.53
CA ASP A 188 20.21 -18.53 -24.73
C ASP A 188 20.18 -19.45 -23.51
N ASN A 189 19.93 -18.91 -22.33
CA ASN A 189 19.89 -19.61 -21.05
C ASN A 189 18.47 -19.92 -20.55
N LEU A 190 17.44 -19.84 -21.41
CA LEU A 190 16.06 -20.16 -21.04
C LEU A 190 15.91 -21.66 -20.73
N ASN A 191 15.58 -21.97 -19.49
CA ASN A 191 15.48 -23.33 -18.96
C ASN A 191 14.14 -24.01 -19.30
N MET A 192 13.92 -24.29 -20.59
CA MET A 192 12.70 -24.93 -21.09
C MET A 192 12.98 -25.71 -22.38
N ASP A 193 12.35 -26.88 -22.55
CA ASP A 193 12.47 -27.68 -23.76
C ASP A 193 11.93 -26.94 -24.98
N GLU A 194 12.64 -27.01 -26.11
CA GLU A 194 12.27 -26.25 -27.31
C GLU A 194 10.89 -26.67 -27.87
N ALA A 195 10.51 -27.94 -27.71
CA ALA A 195 9.16 -28.41 -28.06
C ALA A 195 8.07 -27.73 -27.22
N ARG A 196 8.32 -27.48 -25.92
CA ARG A 196 7.38 -26.75 -25.06
C ARG A 196 7.36 -25.26 -25.40
N ILE A 197 8.51 -24.68 -25.73
CA ILE A 197 8.60 -23.27 -26.18
C ILE A 197 7.75 -23.10 -27.45
N TRP A 198 7.84 -24.03 -28.39
CA TRP A 198 7.01 -24.04 -29.59
C TRP A 198 5.51 -24.03 -29.27
N ASP A 199 5.05 -24.90 -28.36
CA ASP A 199 3.64 -24.95 -27.95
C ASP A 199 3.15 -23.59 -27.43
N GLN A 200 3.97 -22.90 -26.64
CA GLN A 200 3.62 -21.58 -26.11
C GLN A 200 3.58 -20.50 -27.21
N VAL A 201 4.52 -20.51 -28.14
CA VAL A 201 4.54 -19.56 -29.26
C VAL A 201 3.32 -19.72 -30.16
N ILE A 202 2.90 -20.96 -30.43
CA ILE A 202 1.68 -21.24 -31.18
C ILE A 202 0.45 -20.79 -30.40
N ARG A 203 0.36 -21.12 -29.10
CA ARG A 203 -0.73 -20.68 -28.23
C ARG A 203 -0.88 -19.15 -28.24
N TRP A 204 0.22 -18.42 -28.07
CA TRP A 204 0.23 -16.96 -28.13
C TRP A 204 -0.19 -16.45 -29.51
N GLY A 205 0.33 -17.04 -30.58
CA GLY A 205 0.00 -16.65 -31.96
C GLY A 205 -1.48 -16.86 -32.31
N ILE A 206 -2.10 -17.93 -31.82
CA ILE A 206 -3.55 -18.17 -31.98
C ILE A 206 -4.34 -17.15 -31.17
N ALA A 207 -3.95 -16.87 -29.92
CA ALA A 207 -4.63 -15.91 -29.07
C ALA A 207 -4.63 -14.48 -29.66
N GLN A 208 -3.57 -14.09 -30.38
CA GLN A 208 -3.54 -12.80 -31.10
C GLN A 208 -4.48 -12.73 -32.31
N ASN A 209 -5.05 -13.85 -32.75
CA ASN A 209 -5.91 -13.95 -33.91
C ASN A 209 -7.22 -14.65 -33.52
N SER A 210 -8.14 -13.91 -32.91
CA SER A 210 -9.40 -14.42 -32.34
C SER A 210 -10.31 -15.19 -33.31
N ASP A 211 -10.11 -15.02 -34.62
CA ASP A 211 -10.89 -15.68 -35.66
C ASP A 211 -10.39 -17.10 -35.99
N LEU A 212 -9.22 -17.51 -35.48
CA LEU A 212 -8.64 -18.83 -35.73
C LEU A 212 -9.29 -19.91 -34.86
N ASP A 213 -9.66 -21.04 -35.48
CA ASP A 213 -10.14 -22.22 -34.76
C ASP A 213 -9.00 -22.84 -33.92
N SER A 214 -9.34 -23.49 -32.81
CA SER A 214 -8.36 -24.17 -31.95
C SER A 214 -7.80 -25.46 -32.57
N ASN A 215 -8.41 -26.01 -33.61
CA ASN A 215 -7.95 -27.18 -34.34
C ASN A 215 -7.31 -26.82 -35.70
N PRO A 216 -5.97 -26.94 -35.86
CA PRO A 216 -5.28 -26.57 -37.09
C PRO A 216 -5.65 -27.44 -38.30
N ALA A 217 -6.26 -28.62 -38.10
CA ALA A 217 -6.70 -29.48 -39.20
C ALA A 217 -7.88 -28.88 -40.01
N GLN A 218 -8.57 -27.88 -39.47
CA GLN A 218 -9.71 -27.23 -40.12
C GLN A 218 -9.33 -25.92 -40.82
N TRP A 219 -8.06 -25.50 -40.71
CA TRP A 219 -7.61 -24.22 -41.21
C TRP A 219 -7.42 -24.21 -42.73
N SER A 220 -7.82 -23.10 -43.33
CA SER A 220 -7.52 -22.68 -44.69
C SER A 220 -6.09 -22.16 -44.81
N ASN A 221 -5.60 -22.05 -46.05
CA ASN A 221 -4.28 -21.48 -46.32
C ASN A 221 -4.17 -20.00 -45.87
N GLU A 222 -5.27 -19.24 -45.89
CA GLU A 222 -5.27 -17.84 -45.46
C GLU A 222 -5.05 -17.73 -43.95
N GLU A 223 -5.68 -18.61 -43.16
CA GLU A 223 -5.51 -18.68 -41.70
C GLU A 223 -4.06 -19.03 -41.30
N PHE A 224 -3.42 -19.96 -42.01
CA PHE A 224 -1.99 -20.25 -41.82
C PHE A 224 -1.09 -19.05 -42.17
N LEU A 225 -1.43 -18.28 -43.21
CA LEU A 225 -0.68 -17.08 -43.58
C LEU A 225 -0.85 -15.96 -42.55
N THR A 226 -2.03 -15.83 -41.95
CA THR A 226 -2.29 -14.91 -40.84
C THR A 226 -1.41 -15.24 -39.64
N LEU A 227 -1.42 -16.51 -39.18
CA LEU A 227 -0.54 -16.93 -38.08
C LEU A 227 0.94 -16.72 -38.41
N LYS A 228 1.36 -17.04 -39.64
CA LYS A 228 2.74 -16.81 -40.12
C LYS A 228 3.12 -15.33 -40.04
N ALA A 229 2.22 -14.42 -40.38
CA ALA A 229 2.46 -12.98 -40.30
C ALA A 229 2.62 -12.53 -38.85
N THR A 230 1.77 -13.00 -37.94
CA THR A 230 1.83 -12.71 -36.49
C THR A 230 3.12 -13.23 -35.86
N LEU A 231 3.58 -14.43 -36.22
CA LEU A 231 4.77 -15.05 -35.63
C LEU A 231 6.08 -14.68 -36.33
N LYS A 232 6.06 -13.75 -37.29
CA LYS A 232 7.20 -13.43 -38.16
C LYS A 232 8.47 -13.09 -37.39
N ASN A 233 8.38 -12.35 -36.28
CA ASN A 233 9.55 -12.01 -35.48
C ASN A 233 9.89 -13.07 -34.41
N CYS A 234 8.96 -13.97 -34.09
CA CYS A 234 9.17 -15.07 -33.14
C CYS A 234 9.87 -16.27 -33.78
N LEU A 235 9.45 -16.68 -34.99
CA LEU A 235 9.95 -17.88 -35.68
C LEU A 235 11.50 -17.91 -35.84
N PRO A 236 12.19 -16.80 -36.16
CA PRO A 236 13.65 -16.81 -36.28
C PRO A 236 14.41 -17.14 -34.99
N HIS A 237 13.74 -17.11 -33.84
CA HIS A 237 14.35 -17.35 -32.52
C HIS A 237 14.07 -18.76 -31.97
N ILE A 238 13.31 -19.59 -32.72
CA ILE A 238 13.04 -20.98 -32.37
C ILE A 238 14.16 -21.89 -32.87
N ARG A 239 14.66 -22.76 -32.00
CA ARG A 239 15.75 -23.69 -32.27
C ARG A 239 15.21 -24.99 -32.87
N PHE A 240 14.57 -24.92 -34.04
CA PHE A 240 13.86 -26.06 -34.66
C PHE A 240 14.66 -27.37 -34.72
N PHE A 241 15.97 -27.28 -34.96
CA PHE A 241 16.86 -28.45 -35.05
C PHE A 241 17.23 -29.08 -33.71
N GLN A 242 16.78 -28.51 -32.59
CA GLN A 242 16.93 -29.03 -31.23
C GLN A 242 15.62 -29.68 -30.72
N ILE A 243 14.56 -29.67 -31.52
CA ILE A 243 13.29 -30.34 -31.23
C ILE A 243 13.43 -31.83 -31.60
N THR A 244 12.87 -32.72 -30.76
CA THR A 244 12.96 -34.15 -31.00
C THR A 244 12.21 -34.55 -32.27
N SER A 245 12.63 -35.63 -32.93
CA SER A 245 11.97 -36.09 -34.17
C SER A 245 10.49 -36.46 -33.95
N GLU A 246 10.15 -36.94 -32.75
CA GLU A 246 8.76 -37.23 -32.35
C GLU A 246 7.96 -35.93 -32.24
N ASP A 247 8.46 -34.94 -31.49
CA ASP A 247 7.82 -33.64 -31.36
C ASP A 247 7.70 -32.88 -32.69
N VAL A 248 8.65 -33.04 -33.63
CA VAL A 248 8.53 -32.45 -34.97
C VAL A 248 7.31 -33.01 -35.71
N LEU A 249 7.08 -34.32 -35.62
CA LEU A 249 5.95 -34.97 -36.28
C LEU A 249 4.62 -34.60 -35.60
N ASP A 250 4.60 -34.58 -34.27
CA ASP A 250 3.36 -34.38 -33.52
C ASP A 250 2.96 -32.89 -33.40
N LYS A 251 3.93 -32.00 -33.21
CA LYS A 251 3.69 -30.60 -32.85
C LYS A 251 3.97 -29.61 -33.98
N LEU A 252 4.96 -29.86 -34.84
CA LEU A 252 5.32 -28.93 -35.92
C LEU A 252 4.60 -29.25 -37.24
N SER A 253 4.43 -30.53 -37.57
CA SER A 253 3.77 -31.00 -38.79
C SER A 253 2.37 -30.39 -39.02
N PRO A 254 1.50 -30.24 -38.00
CA PRO A 254 0.19 -29.59 -38.18
C PRO A 254 0.28 -28.16 -38.70
N TYR A 255 1.39 -27.47 -38.43
CA TYR A 255 1.64 -26.08 -38.82
C TYR A 255 2.63 -25.94 -39.97
N GLN A 256 2.89 -27.01 -40.75
CA GLN A 256 3.92 -27.01 -41.80
C GLN A 256 3.83 -25.83 -42.80
N HIS A 257 2.63 -25.32 -43.02
CA HIS A 257 2.35 -24.23 -43.96
C HIS A 257 2.89 -22.86 -43.51
N ILE A 258 3.25 -22.69 -42.23
CA ILE A 258 3.81 -21.42 -41.74
C ILE A 258 5.32 -21.30 -42.00
N PHE A 259 6.00 -22.41 -42.28
CA PHE A 259 7.44 -22.41 -42.53
C PHE A 259 7.79 -22.00 -43.97
N GLU A 260 9.01 -21.49 -44.15
CA GLU A 260 9.58 -21.36 -45.49
C GLU A 260 9.83 -22.74 -46.10
N PRO A 261 9.55 -22.98 -47.40
CA PRO A 261 9.66 -24.31 -48.01
C PRO A 261 11.04 -24.97 -47.82
N ASN A 262 12.11 -24.17 -47.87
CA ASN A 262 13.48 -24.65 -47.64
C ASN A 262 13.72 -25.04 -46.18
N LEU A 263 13.19 -24.26 -45.23
CA LEU A 263 13.32 -24.55 -43.80
C LEU A 263 12.59 -25.85 -43.43
N TRP A 264 11.35 -26.02 -43.90
CA TRP A 264 10.57 -27.25 -43.64
C TRP A 264 11.26 -28.48 -44.22
N LYS A 265 11.76 -28.37 -45.46
CA LYS A 265 12.53 -29.44 -46.10
C LYS A 265 13.77 -29.80 -45.30
N ASP A 266 14.50 -28.81 -44.77
CA ASP A 266 15.71 -29.03 -43.98
C ASP A 266 15.39 -29.65 -42.60
N ILE A 267 14.31 -29.23 -41.94
CA ILE A 267 13.80 -29.85 -40.70
C ILE A 267 13.50 -31.34 -40.93
N MET A 268 12.68 -31.65 -41.94
CA MET A 268 12.33 -33.04 -42.28
C MET A 268 13.54 -33.86 -42.73
N THR A 269 14.53 -33.23 -43.37
CA THR A 269 15.79 -33.87 -43.73
C THR A 269 16.57 -34.30 -42.50
N LYS A 270 16.60 -33.47 -41.44
CA LYS A 270 17.24 -33.82 -40.16
C LYS A 270 16.48 -34.89 -39.38
N VAL A 271 15.15 -34.92 -39.47
CA VAL A 271 14.32 -36.00 -38.89
C VAL A 271 14.64 -37.35 -39.55
N LEU A 272 14.68 -37.41 -40.88
CA LEU A 272 14.88 -38.66 -41.62
C LEU A 272 16.36 -39.10 -41.67
N ALA A 273 17.29 -38.16 -41.62
CA ALA A 273 18.73 -38.41 -41.70
C ALA A 273 19.52 -37.38 -40.86
N PRO A 274 19.68 -37.62 -39.53
CA PRO A 274 20.25 -36.64 -38.59
C PRO A 274 21.64 -36.11 -38.97
N ASN A 275 22.45 -36.95 -39.63
CA ASN A 275 23.82 -36.63 -40.04
C ASN A 275 23.91 -35.87 -41.37
N ARG A 276 22.80 -35.63 -42.07
CA ARG A 276 22.79 -34.96 -43.37
C ARG A 276 22.97 -33.45 -43.19
N ALA A 277 23.76 -32.82 -44.05
CA ALA A 277 23.93 -31.37 -44.06
C ALA A 277 22.65 -30.68 -44.56
N VAL A 278 22.36 -29.51 -44.00
CA VAL A 278 21.22 -28.64 -44.35
C VAL A 278 21.70 -27.25 -44.70
N THR A 279 20.87 -26.49 -45.41
CA THR A 279 21.20 -25.12 -45.86
C THR A 279 20.73 -24.05 -44.89
N SER A 280 19.74 -24.36 -44.07
CA SER A 280 19.17 -23.47 -43.06
C SER A 280 20.13 -23.24 -41.90
N THR A 281 20.09 -22.03 -41.33
CA THR A 281 20.86 -21.67 -40.13
C THR A 281 20.43 -22.53 -38.95
N ILE A 282 21.38 -23.23 -38.34
CA ILE A 282 21.15 -24.05 -37.15
C ILE A 282 21.49 -23.21 -35.92
N LEU A 283 20.49 -22.88 -35.10
CA LEU A 283 20.72 -22.26 -33.80
C LEU A 283 21.28 -23.31 -32.81
N PRO A 284 22.28 -22.95 -31.98
CA PRO A 284 22.83 -23.86 -30.98
C PRO A 284 21.78 -24.19 -29.91
N PRO A 285 21.89 -25.33 -29.19
CA PRO A 285 21.01 -25.63 -28.06
C PRO A 285 21.07 -24.56 -26.96
N ARG A 286 19.98 -24.41 -26.20
CA ARG A 286 19.95 -23.51 -25.04
C ARG A 286 20.97 -23.98 -24.00
N ILE A 287 21.67 -23.04 -23.37
CA ILE A 287 22.60 -23.28 -22.29
C ILE A 287 21.78 -23.52 -21.02
N ILE A 288 21.36 -24.76 -20.82
CA ILE A 288 20.69 -25.17 -19.58
C ILE A 288 21.79 -25.33 -18.53
N SER A 289 21.85 -24.37 -17.61
CA SER A 289 22.82 -24.40 -16.53
C SER A 289 22.31 -25.34 -15.42
N ASP A 290 22.81 -26.57 -15.36
CA ASP A 290 22.74 -27.47 -14.20
C ASP A 290 23.61 -26.97 -13.02
N THR A 291 23.82 -25.66 -12.92
CA THR A 291 24.49 -25.08 -11.76
C THR A 291 23.62 -25.28 -10.53
N ILE A 292 23.85 -26.40 -9.84
CA ILE A 292 23.96 -26.39 -8.39
C ILE A 292 24.87 -25.21 -8.08
N LEU A 293 24.27 -24.16 -7.54
CA LEU A 293 24.93 -22.91 -7.23
C LEU A 293 26.21 -23.19 -6.40
N PRO A 294 27.32 -22.45 -6.62
CA PRO A 294 28.21 -22.17 -5.50
C PRO A 294 27.34 -21.51 -4.43
N PRO A 295 27.54 -21.77 -3.13
CA PRO A 295 26.66 -21.22 -2.11
C PRO A 295 26.51 -19.71 -2.34
N ARG A 296 25.25 -19.26 -2.51
CA ARG A 296 24.82 -17.89 -2.19
C ARG A 296 25.59 -17.48 -0.95
N ASN A 297 26.03 -16.21 -0.85
CA ASN A 297 26.53 -15.61 0.40
C ASN A 297 26.07 -16.45 1.59
N ILE A 298 26.99 -17.21 2.20
CA ILE A 298 26.63 -18.27 3.13
C ILE A 298 25.70 -17.71 4.21
N GLU A 299 25.91 -16.44 4.55
CA GLU A 299 25.04 -15.60 5.37
C GLU A 299 23.60 -15.50 4.83
N ASP A 300 23.34 -15.02 3.61
CA ASP A 300 21.97 -14.91 3.05
C ASP A 300 21.24 -16.26 2.97
N SER A 301 21.94 -17.36 2.69
CA SER A 301 21.33 -18.70 2.69
C SER A 301 20.97 -19.17 4.10
N ILE A 302 21.83 -18.87 5.09
CA ILE A 302 21.58 -19.18 6.50
C ILE A 302 20.41 -18.35 7.02
N TYR A 303 20.38 -17.05 6.77
CA TYR A 303 19.29 -16.19 7.24
C TYR A 303 17.97 -16.49 6.52
N ASN A 304 17.99 -16.89 5.24
CA ASN A 304 16.76 -17.38 4.60
C ASN A 304 16.25 -18.67 5.24
N THR A 305 17.14 -19.56 5.66
CA THR A 305 16.74 -20.77 6.40
C THR A 305 16.15 -20.40 7.76
N LYS A 306 16.80 -19.48 8.48
CA LYS A 306 16.32 -18.98 9.77
C LYS A 306 14.99 -18.23 9.67
N ARG A 307 14.77 -17.45 8.60
CA ARG A 307 13.49 -16.79 8.31
C ARG A 307 12.38 -17.82 8.17
N ASN A 308 12.62 -18.87 7.38
CA ASN A 308 11.65 -19.96 7.21
C ASN A 308 11.37 -20.68 8.53
N GLU A 309 12.41 -20.96 9.33
CA GLU A 309 12.29 -21.58 10.65
C GLU A 309 11.52 -20.69 11.64
N ALA A 310 11.82 -19.39 11.67
CA ALA A 310 11.11 -18.42 12.49
C ALA A 310 9.63 -18.36 12.12
N HIS A 311 9.33 -18.34 10.82
CA HIS A 311 7.96 -18.33 10.31
C HIS A 311 7.21 -19.63 10.64
N GLU A 312 7.88 -20.78 10.54
CA GLU A 312 7.32 -22.06 10.94
C GLU A 312 7.00 -22.10 12.45
N HIS A 313 7.93 -21.67 13.29
CA HIS A 313 7.71 -21.56 14.74
C HIS A 313 6.57 -20.60 15.08
N PHE A 314 6.49 -19.46 14.40
CA PHE A 314 5.42 -18.50 14.56
C PHE A 314 4.06 -19.13 14.26
N ASN A 315 3.93 -19.83 13.13
CA ASN A 315 2.70 -20.52 12.73
C ASN A 315 2.33 -21.70 13.64
N GLN A 316 3.32 -22.29 14.31
CA GLN A 316 3.12 -23.34 15.33
C GLN A 316 2.75 -22.78 16.72
N GLY A 317 2.64 -21.46 16.89
CA GLY A 317 2.39 -20.83 18.20
C GLY A 317 3.60 -20.80 19.14
N LYS A 318 4.80 -21.14 18.64
CA LYS A 318 6.07 -21.11 19.40
C LYS A 318 6.69 -19.71 19.33
N PHE A 319 5.95 -18.73 19.82
CA PHE A 319 6.26 -17.31 19.63
C PHE A 319 7.63 -16.89 20.17
N LEU A 320 8.05 -17.43 21.32
CA LEU A 320 9.32 -17.04 21.91
C LEU A 320 10.50 -17.43 21.02
N LYS A 321 10.47 -18.63 20.45
CA LYS A 321 11.51 -19.09 19.51
C LYS A 321 11.49 -18.30 18.21
N ALA A 322 10.30 -17.96 17.72
CA ALA A 322 10.16 -17.12 16.55
C ALA A 322 10.78 -15.73 16.79
N LEU A 323 10.52 -15.11 17.95
CA LEU A 323 11.10 -13.83 18.31
C LEU A 323 12.62 -13.90 18.42
N GLU A 324 13.16 -14.90 19.13
CA GLU A 324 14.61 -15.10 19.28
C GLU A 324 15.31 -15.21 17.90
N LEU A 325 14.68 -15.90 16.94
CA LEU A 325 15.20 -15.98 15.57
C LEU A 325 15.06 -14.67 14.80
N TYR A 326 13.94 -13.95 14.93
CA TYR A 326 13.77 -12.65 14.26
C TYR A 326 14.74 -11.59 14.80
N GLU A 327 15.00 -11.57 16.10
CA GLU A 327 16.00 -10.70 16.73
C GLU A 327 17.42 -11.03 16.24
N GLU A 328 17.77 -12.32 16.17
CA GLU A 328 19.07 -12.76 15.63
C GLU A 328 19.25 -12.37 14.15
N ILE A 329 18.18 -12.51 13.35
CA ILE A 329 18.18 -12.07 11.95
C ILE A 329 18.41 -10.55 11.88
N LEU A 330 17.76 -9.78 12.75
CA LEU A 330 17.86 -8.32 12.77
C LEU A 330 19.25 -7.79 13.11
N GLU A 331 20.01 -8.47 13.97
CA GLU A 331 21.41 -8.09 14.26
C GLU A 331 22.27 -8.01 12.98
N HIS A 332 21.93 -8.80 11.95
CA HIS A 332 22.71 -8.96 10.72
C HIS A 332 22.04 -8.37 9.47
N SER A 333 20.76 -7.99 9.56
CA SER A 333 19.95 -7.53 8.42
C SER A 333 19.18 -6.22 8.72
N GLN A 334 19.83 -5.30 9.44
CA GLN A 334 19.21 -4.04 9.92
C GLN A 334 18.58 -3.15 8.83
N HIS A 335 18.87 -3.37 7.54
CA HIS A 335 18.30 -2.62 6.43
C HIS A 335 17.14 -3.33 5.73
N ASN A 336 16.81 -4.58 6.11
CA ASN A 336 15.69 -5.31 5.54
C ASN A 336 14.38 -4.96 6.25
N CYS A 337 13.48 -4.27 5.54
CA CYS A 337 12.17 -3.89 6.06
C CYS A 337 11.27 -5.08 6.41
N GLU A 338 11.40 -6.22 5.72
CA GLU A 338 10.62 -7.42 6.05
C GLU A 338 11.05 -8.02 7.38
N ASP A 339 12.36 -8.13 7.62
CA ASP A 339 12.89 -8.66 8.88
C ASP A 339 12.56 -7.74 10.07
N GLN A 340 12.66 -6.42 9.86
CA GLN A 340 12.18 -5.43 10.84
C GLN A 340 10.70 -5.59 11.14
N ARG A 341 9.87 -5.75 10.10
CA ARG A 341 8.44 -5.95 10.30
C ARG A 341 8.16 -7.27 11.04
N SER A 342 8.84 -8.35 10.67
CA SER A 342 8.67 -9.66 11.30
C SER A 342 9.10 -9.70 12.76
N ALA A 343 10.08 -8.90 13.18
CA ALA A 343 10.43 -8.76 14.60
C ALA A 343 9.54 -7.77 15.35
N SER A 344 9.13 -6.67 14.69
CA SER A 344 8.49 -5.53 15.36
C SER A 344 6.97 -5.50 15.31
N ILE A 345 6.32 -6.20 14.38
CA ILE A 345 4.86 -6.10 14.14
C ILE A 345 4.25 -7.49 13.96
N TRP A 346 3.43 -7.91 14.92
CA TRP A 346 2.76 -9.21 14.89
C TRP A 346 1.25 -9.08 14.80
N ASP A 347 0.65 -9.77 13.83
CA ASP A 347 -0.80 -9.91 13.69
C ASP A 347 -1.24 -11.35 13.99
N LEU A 348 -1.76 -11.52 15.20
CA LEU A 348 -2.31 -12.76 15.75
C LEU A 348 -3.83 -12.65 15.92
N SER A 349 -4.50 -11.77 15.17
CA SER A 349 -5.96 -11.62 15.23
C SER A 349 -6.71 -12.78 14.54
N ASN A 350 -8.03 -12.85 14.75
CA ASN A 350 -8.94 -13.78 14.09
C ASN A 350 -8.66 -15.25 14.42
N ASN A 351 -8.78 -15.60 15.70
CA ASN A 351 -8.59 -16.94 16.26
C ASN A 351 -7.19 -17.55 16.07
N LYS A 352 -6.18 -16.72 15.78
CA LYS A 352 -4.78 -17.18 15.67
C LYS A 352 -4.08 -17.31 17.03
N CYS A 353 -4.66 -16.78 18.11
CA CYS A 353 -4.10 -16.88 19.45
C CYS A 353 -5.18 -17.22 20.49
N GLY A 354 -5.41 -18.50 20.75
CA GLY A 354 -6.23 -18.94 21.89
C GLY A 354 -5.49 -18.83 23.24
N LEU A 355 -6.20 -19.08 24.34
CA LEU A 355 -5.67 -19.08 25.72
C LEU A 355 -4.42 -19.98 25.90
N GLU A 356 -4.36 -21.13 25.22
CA GLU A 356 -3.22 -22.04 25.28
C GLU A 356 -1.93 -21.40 24.74
N ASN A 357 -2.03 -20.71 23.61
CA ASN A 357 -0.90 -20.03 22.97
C ASN A 357 -0.58 -18.69 23.65
N LEU A 358 -1.53 -18.09 24.35
CA LEU A 358 -1.35 -16.84 25.08
C LEU A 358 -0.27 -16.96 26.16
N THR A 359 -0.17 -18.12 26.83
CA THR A 359 0.87 -18.36 27.84
C THR A 359 2.27 -18.27 27.24
N GLU A 360 2.46 -18.78 26.03
CA GLU A 360 3.73 -18.69 25.31
C GLU A 360 4.00 -17.25 24.83
N LEU A 361 2.96 -16.54 24.39
CA LEU A 361 3.05 -15.14 24.02
C LEU A 361 3.46 -14.25 25.21
N THR A 362 2.93 -14.51 26.41
CA THR A 362 3.34 -13.79 27.62
C THR A 362 4.81 -13.98 27.95
N LYS A 363 5.35 -15.21 27.80
CA LYS A 363 6.80 -15.44 27.95
C LYS A 363 7.61 -14.66 26.93
N THR A 364 7.08 -14.56 25.71
CA THR A 364 7.68 -13.80 24.62
C THR A 364 7.74 -12.32 24.97
N LEU A 365 6.62 -11.73 25.42
CA LEU A 365 6.54 -10.34 25.85
C LEU A 365 7.46 -10.00 27.03
N TYR A 366 7.76 -10.95 27.92
CA TYR A 366 8.73 -10.74 29.01
C TYR A 366 10.17 -10.56 28.53
N LYS A 367 10.55 -11.25 27.46
CA LYS A 367 11.92 -11.20 26.91
C LYS A 367 12.06 -10.20 25.76
N ASN A 368 10.93 -9.71 25.26
CA ASN A 368 10.85 -8.95 24.04
C ASN A 368 11.69 -7.67 24.05
N THR A 369 12.59 -7.54 23.06
CA THR A 369 13.39 -6.32 22.87
C THR A 369 13.04 -5.55 21.58
N THR A 370 12.21 -6.11 20.70
CA THR A 370 12.00 -5.59 19.33
C THR A 370 10.54 -5.44 18.89
N LEU A 371 9.61 -6.23 19.43
CA LEU A 371 8.17 -6.19 19.13
C LEU A 371 7.55 -4.92 19.72
N THR A 372 7.09 -4.03 18.84
CA THR A 372 6.46 -2.75 19.19
C THR A 372 4.96 -2.74 18.90
N SER A 373 4.46 -3.62 18.02
CA SER A 373 3.04 -3.69 17.67
C SER A 373 2.52 -5.13 17.70
N LEU A 374 1.42 -5.33 18.43
CA LEU A 374 0.78 -6.62 18.60
C LEU A 374 -0.73 -6.51 18.42
N ASN A 375 -1.27 -7.24 17.44
CA ASN A 375 -2.70 -7.38 17.21
C ASN A 375 -3.20 -8.75 17.67
N LEU A 376 -4.10 -8.75 18.64
CA LEU A 376 -4.74 -9.92 19.23
C LEU A 376 -6.27 -9.86 19.11
N GLY A 377 -6.82 -9.04 18.22
CA GLY A 377 -8.27 -8.92 18.10
C GLY A 377 -8.98 -10.20 17.65
N CYS A 378 -10.27 -10.36 17.98
CA CYS A 378 -11.05 -11.53 17.59
C CYS A 378 -10.44 -12.88 18.01
N ASN A 379 -9.97 -13.01 19.25
CA ASN A 379 -9.40 -14.27 19.77
C ASN A 379 -10.18 -14.88 20.94
N ASN A 380 -11.27 -14.22 21.39
CA ASN A 380 -12.07 -14.67 22.53
C ASN A 380 -11.20 -15.00 23.77
N LEU A 381 -10.25 -14.12 24.09
CA LEU A 381 -9.29 -14.31 25.18
C LEU A 381 -9.96 -14.39 26.56
N GLY A 382 -11.12 -13.75 26.72
CA GLY A 382 -11.81 -13.70 28.01
C GLY A 382 -11.07 -12.89 29.06
N SER A 383 -11.65 -12.82 30.26
CA SER A 383 -11.05 -12.10 31.39
C SER A 383 -9.70 -12.66 31.83
N GLU A 384 -9.51 -13.97 31.77
CA GLU A 384 -8.23 -14.62 32.07
C GLU A 384 -7.14 -14.23 31.08
N GLY A 385 -7.48 -14.05 29.81
CA GLY A 385 -6.52 -13.55 28.84
C GLY A 385 -6.15 -12.09 29.07
N GLY A 386 -7.11 -11.25 29.46
CA GLY A 386 -6.85 -9.87 29.87
C GLY A 386 -5.90 -9.77 31.06
N LYS A 387 -6.14 -10.58 32.11
CA LYS A 387 -5.24 -10.69 33.27
C LYS A 387 -3.84 -11.13 32.87
N THR A 388 -3.74 -12.15 32.02
CA THR A 388 -2.47 -12.72 31.57
C THR A 388 -1.65 -11.70 30.78
N LEU A 389 -2.29 -10.92 29.91
CA LEU A 389 -1.67 -9.84 29.17
C LEU A 389 -1.26 -8.67 30.08
N ALA A 390 -2.11 -8.30 31.04
CA ALA A 390 -1.77 -7.25 32.01
C ALA A 390 -0.46 -7.56 32.74
N VAL A 391 -0.29 -8.79 33.25
CA VAL A 391 0.97 -9.20 33.92
C VAL A 391 2.16 -9.12 32.95
N ALA A 392 1.98 -9.47 31.68
CA ALA A 392 3.02 -9.33 30.65
C ALA A 392 3.45 -7.87 30.45
N LEU A 393 2.48 -6.96 30.35
CA LEU A 393 2.67 -5.53 30.10
C LEU A 393 3.33 -4.80 31.27
N CYS A 394 3.24 -5.29 32.52
CA CYS A 394 3.99 -4.75 33.65
C CYS A 394 5.50 -4.89 33.50
N LYS A 395 5.97 -5.85 32.68
CA LYS A 395 7.38 -6.18 32.51
C LYS A 395 7.89 -5.80 31.13
N ASN A 396 7.01 -5.80 30.14
CA ASN A 396 7.35 -5.37 28.80
C ASN A 396 7.56 -3.85 28.75
N ASN A 397 8.63 -3.42 28.10
CA ASN A 397 9.03 -2.01 27.97
C ASN A 397 9.27 -1.61 26.50
N THR A 398 8.73 -2.36 25.57
CA THR A 398 8.98 -2.23 24.12
C THR A 398 7.69 -2.15 23.31
N LEU A 399 6.59 -2.70 23.81
CA LEU A 399 5.30 -2.71 23.12
C LEU A 399 4.64 -1.33 23.20
N GLU A 400 4.46 -0.71 22.05
CA GLU A 400 3.86 0.61 21.89
C GLU A 400 2.39 0.53 21.47
N ILE A 401 2.02 -0.48 20.68
CA ILE A 401 0.69 -0.64 20.08
C ILE A 401 0.13 -2.02 20.44
N LEU A 402 -1.04 -2.02 21.08
CA LEU A 402 -1.76 -3.25 21.43
C LEU A 402 -3.21 -3.18 20.97
N ASN A 403 -3.60 -4.09 20.07
CA ASN A 403 -4.99 -4.23 19.63
C ASN A 403 -5.63 -5.46 20.26
N LEU A 404 -6.70 -5.25 21.02
CA LEU A 404 -7.45 -6.28 21.73
C LEU A 404 -8.95 -6.27 21.38
N TRP A 405 -9.33 -5.69 20.25
CA TRP A 405 -10.73 -5.60 19.85
C TRP A 405 -11.43 -6.97 19.80
N ASN A 406 -12.71 -7.04 20.20
CA ASN A 406 -13.52 -8.25 20.18
C ASN A 406 -12.87 -9.48 20.86
N ASN A 407 -12.54 -9.35 22.15
CA ASN A 407 -11.94 -10.43 22.94
C ASN A 407 -12.74 -10.82 24.20
N ASN A 408 -13.89 -10.18 24.44
CA ASN A 408 -14.75 -10.45 25.59
C ASN A 408 -13.97 -10.43 26.92
N LEU A 409 -13.08 -9.45 27.10
CA LEU A 409 -12.24 -9.32 28.29
C LEU A 409 -13.06 -9.14 29.58
N GLY A 410 -14.26 -8.57 29.48
CA GLY A 410 -15.13 -8.38 30.62
C GLY A 410 -14.61 -7.33 31.62
N VAL A 411 -15.37 -7.14 32.69
CA VAL A 411 -15.04 -6.21 33.80
C VAL A 411 -13.64 -6.46 34.36
N GLU A 412 -13.32 -7.72 34.67
CA GLU A 412 -12.06 -8.08 35.33
C GLU A 412 -10.84 -7.92 34.41
N GLY A 413 -10.99 -8.19 33.11
CA GLY A 413 -9.95 -7.88 32.13
C GLY A 413 -9.71 -6.38 32.01
N GLY A 414 -10.78 -5.57 32.00
CA GLY A 414 -10.68 -4.10 31.99
C GLY A 414 -9.98 -3.53 33.22
N LYS A 415 -10.34 -3.99 34.42
CA LYS A 415 -9.70 -3.56 35.68
C LYS A 415 -8.22 -3.87 35.69
N THR A 416 -7.84 -5.10 35.32
CA THR A 416 -6.42 -5.49 35.34
C THR A 416 -5.60 -4.74 34.30
N LEU A 417 -6.12 -4.48 33.11
CA LEU A 417 -5.44 -3.60 32.15
C LEU A 417 -5.31 -2.16 32.66
N ALA A 418 -6.33 -1.62 33.32
CA ALA A 418 -6.30 -0.28 33.91
C ALA A 418 -5.22 -0.14 35.00
N ASP A 419 -5.09 -1.13 35.87
CA ASP A 419 -4.05 -1.14 36.92
C ASP A 419 -2.65 -1.04 36.30
N VAL A 420 -2.41 -1.75 35.19
CA VAL A 420 -1.11 -1.76 34.52
C VAL A 420 -0.85 -0.49 33.72
N LEU A 421 -1.88 0.11 33.12
CA LEU A 421 -1.76 1.40 32.42
C LEU A 421 -1.31 2.53 33.34
N CYS A 422 -1.53 2.44 34.66
CA CYS A 422 -1.03 3.43 35.61
C CYS A 422 0.51 3.46 35.71
N GLU A 423 1.17 2.34 35.40
CA GLU A 423 2.62 2.16 35.55
C GLU A 423 3.34 2.00 34.22
N ASN A 424 2.66 1.49 33.19
CA ASN A 424 3.26 1.27 31.89
C ASN A 424 3.57 2.62 31.20
N THR A 425 4.82 2.78 30.78
CA THR A 425 5.34 4.02 30.17
C THR A 425 5.70 3.86 28.69
N THR A 426 5.25 2.78 28.04
CA THR A 426 5.67 2.43 26.67
C THR A 426 4.50 2.32 25.72
N LEU A 427 3.35 1.86 26.20
CA LEU A 427 2.14 1.76 25.41
C LEU A 427 1.61 3.16 25.08
N THR A 428 1.53 3.43 23.78
CA THR A 428 1.03 4.69 23.21
C THR A 428 -0.32 4.50 22.53
N SER A 429 -0.68 3.27 22.14
CA SER A 429 -1.94 2.94 21.49
C SER A 429 -2.56 1.66 22.04
N LEU A 430 -3.83 1.75 22.45
CA LEU A 430 -4.59 0.64 22.97
C LEU A 430 -5.99 0.58 22.33
N ASP A 431 -6.29 -0.52 21.64
CA ASP A 431 -7.63 -0.80 21.12
C ASP A 431 -8.36 -1.83 21.98
N LEU A 432 -9.47 -1.42 22.61
CA LEU A 432 -10.35 -2.25 23.42
C LEU A 432 -11.78 -2.28 22.86
N TYR A 433 -11.99 -1.99 21.58
CA TYR A 433 -13.31 -2.04 20.95
C TYR A 433 -14.00 -3.39 21.18
N ASP A 434 -15.28 -3.38 21.55
CA ASP A 434 -16.10 -4.60 21.69
C ASP A 434 -15.54 -5.63 22.69
N ASN A 435 -15.28 -5.24 23.93
CA ASN A 435 -14.72 -6.13 24.95
C ASN A 435 -15.63 -6.40 26.15
N ASN A 436 -16.87 -5.91 26.11
CA ASN A 436 -17.85 -6.02 27.18
C ASN A 436 -17.26 -5.61 28.55
N LEU A 437 -16.51 -4.50 28.59
CA LEU A 437 -15.82 -4.05 29.82
C LEU A 437 -16.78 -3.62 30.93
N GLU A 438 -17.99 -3.20 30.54
CA GLU A 438 -19.07 -2.72 31.43
C GLU A 438 -18.61 -1.57 32.37
N SER A 439 -19.52 -1.11 33.25
CA SER A 439 -19.31 0.09 34.07
C SER A 439 -18.03 0.08 34.91
N GLU A 440 -17.76 -1.02 35.62
CA GLU A 440 -16.61 -1.08 36.54
C GLU A 440 -15.27 -1.13 35.81
N GLY A 441 -15.18 -1.84 34.68
CA GLY A 441 -13.97 -1.90 33.86
C GLY A 441 -13.65 -0.53 33.25
N ILE A 442 -14.65 0.18 32.75
CA ILE A 442 -14.47 1.52 32.18
C ILE A 442 -14.08 2.55 33.24
N ARG A 443 -14.68 2.51 34.44
CA ARG A 443 -14.29 3.40 35.53
C ARG A 443 -12.85 3.18 35.98
N ALA A 444 -12.38 1.94 35.97
CA ALA A 444 -10.98 1.63 36.23
C ALA A 444 -10.08 2.28 35.16
N LEU A 445 -10.42 2.14 33.88
CA LEU A 445 -9.67 2.76 32.78
C LEU A 445 -9.68 4.29 32.83
N ALA A 446 -10.81 4.92 33.19
CA ALA A 446 -10.87 6.36 33.41
C ALA A 446 -9.92 6.82 34.53
N ASN A 447 -9.88 6.09 35.65
CA ASN A 447 -8.92 6.36 36.73
C ASN A 447 -7.46 6.15 36.29
N ALA A 448 -7.19 5.19 35.41
CA ALA A 448 -5.87 4.96 34.87
C ALA A 448 -5.41 6.10 33.94
N LEU A 449 -6.31 6.60 33.09
CA LEU A 449 -6.04 7.75 32.21
C LEU A 449 -5.65 9.01 32.97
N PHE A 450 -6.15 9.19 34.20
CA PHE A 450 -5.73 10.31 35.06
C PHE A 450 -4.22 10.30 35.36
N LYS A 451 -3.62 9.11 35.48
CA LYS A 451 -2.22 8.93 35.86
C LYS A 451 -1.32 8.63 34.67
N ASN A 452 -1.85 7.99 33.64
CA ASN A 452 -1.08 7.60 32.49
C ASN A 452 -0.63 8.83 31.69
N THR A 453 0.64 8.85 31.32
CA THR A 453 1.30 9.98 30.64
C THR A 453 1.92 9.56 29.31
N THR A 454 1.48 8.43 28.73
CA THR A 454 2.09 7.87 27.52
C THR A 454 1.08 7.50 26.45
N LEU A 455 -0.14 7.13 26.84
CA LEU A 455 -1.19 6.73 25.92
C LEU A 455 -1.67 7.96 25.15
N THR A 456 -1.60 7.83 23.82
CA THR A 456 -2.01 8.85 22.84
C THR A 456 -3.28 8.45 22.09
N PHE A 457 -3.55 7.14 21.99
CA PHE A 457 -4.73 6.57 21.35
C PHE A 457 -5.42 5.56 22.27
N LEU A 458 -6.73 5.71 22.43
CA LEU A 458 -7.57 4.75 23.13
C LEU A 458 -8.89 4.51 22.38
N ASN A 459 -9.25 3.25 22.16
CA ASN A 459 -10.54 2.85 21.60
C ASN A 459 -11.36 2.06 22.63
N LEU A 460 -12.50 2.61 23.04
CA LEU A 460 -13.48 2.01 23.95
C LEU A 460 -14.86 1.85 23.30
N GLY A 461 -14.93 1.86 21.96
CA GLY A 461 -16.22 1.69 21.29
C GLY A 461 -16.87 0.32 21.57
N CYS A 462 -18.19 0.23 21.49
CA CYS A 462 -18.93 -1.02 21.73
C CYS A 462 -18.64 -1.67 23.11
N ASN A 463 -18.57 -0.89 24.18
CA ASN A 463 -18.32 -1.42 25.54
C ASN A 463 -19.46 -1.15 26.52
N ASN A 464 -20.65 -0.79 26.01
CA ASN A 464 -21.85 -0.52 26.80
C ASN A 464 -21.66 0.61 27.82
N LEU A 465 -20.92 1.66 27.45
CA LEU A 465 -20.75 2.84 28.29
C LEU A 465 -22.07 3.60 28.40
N LYS A 466 -22.41 4.08 29.61
CA LYS A 466 -23.57 4.94 29.86
C LYS A 466 -23.12 6.32 30.31
N SER A 467 -24.08 7.17 30.69
CA SER A 467 -23.84 8.56 31.07
C SER A 467 -22.82 8.73 32.21
N GLU A 468 -22.82 7.85 33.21
CA GLU A 468 -21.91 7.95 34.36
C GLU A 468 -20.47 7.59 33.98
N GLU A 469 -20.28 6.63 33.09
CA GLU A 469 -18.96 6.30 32.54
C GLU A 469 -18.45 7.41 31.62
N GLY A 470 -19.33 8.04 30.84
CA GLY A 470 -19.02 9.24 30.06
C GLY A 470 -18.51 10.39 30.93
N LYS A 471 -19.15 10.62 32.09
CA LYS A 471 -18.69 11.61 33.08
C LYS A 471 -17.33 11.26 33.66
N ALA A 472 -17.10 10.00 34.02
CA ALA A 472 -15.80 9.55 34.54
C ALA A 472 -14.67 9.75 33.52
N LEU A 473 -14.92 9.44 32.25
CA LEU A 473 -13.95 9.69 31.17
C LEU A 473 -13.74 11.19 30.93
N ALA A 474 -14.79 12.01 31.00
CA ALA A 474 -14.69 13.46 30.89
C ALA A 474 -13.83 14.07 32.01
N ASP A 475 -14.00 13.60 33.25
CA ASP A 475 -13.19 14.03 34.39
C ASP A 475 -11.71 13.66 34.18
N ALA A 476 -11.44 12.44 33.67
CA ALA A 476 -10.08 12.02 33.35
C ALA A 476 -9.45 12.86 32.22
N LEU A 477 -10.22 13.19 31.18
CA LEU A 477 -9.77 14.02 30.05
C LEU A 477 -9.41 15.44 30.47
N CYS A 478 -10.05 15.99 31.50
CA CYS A 478 -9.73 17.34 31.99
C CYS A 478 -8.28 17.45 32.49
N GLU A 479 -7.71 16.36 32.99
CA GLU A 479 -6.38 16.32 33.61
C GLU A 479 -5.35 15.57 32.74
N ASN A 480 -5.80 14.69 31.84
CA ASN A 480 -4.91 13.97 30.94
C ASN A 480 -4.29 14.93 29.90
N VAL A 481 -2.96 14.83 29.74
CA VAL A 481 -2.16 15.72 28.88
C VAL A 481 -1.49 14.99 27.71
N THR A 482 -1.87 13.74 27.42
CA THR A 482 -1.20 12.93 26.38
C THR A 482 -2.14 12.31 25.38
N LEU A 483 -3.39 12.05 25.76
CA LEU A 483 -4.36 11.43 24.87
C LEU A 483 -4.72 12.43 23.77
N THR A 484 -4.50 11.99 22.53
CA THR A 484 -4.75 12.76 21.31
C THR A 484 -5.94 12.23 20.51
N SER A 485 -6.27 10.95 20.68
CA SER A 485 -7.35 10.27 19.99
C SER A 485 -8.13 9.38 20.93
N LEU A 486 -9.44 9.61 21.03
CA LEU A 486 -10.36 8.81 21.82
C LEU A 486 -11.55 8.37 20.98
N ASN A 487 -11.79 7.05 20.91
CA ASN A 487 -12.98 6.50 20.29
C ASN A 487 -13.94 5.92 21.34
N LEU A 488 -15.16 6.48 21.41
CA LEU A 488 -16.27 6.04 22.26
C LEU A 488 -17.50 5.63 21.44
N SER A 489 -17.34 5.33 20.14
CA SER A 489 -18.45 5.01 19.24
C SER A 489 -19.27 3.80 19.70
N VAL A 490 -20.55 3.73 19.31
CA VAL A 490 -21.41 2.56 19.56
C VAL A 490 -21.52 2.28 21.06
N ASN A 491 -21.97 3.26 21.82
CA ASN A 491 -22.24 3.17 23.26
C ASN A 491 -23.59 3.84 23.57
N ASP A 492 -23.96 3.99 24.85
CA ASP A 492 -25.22 4.62 25.27
C ASP A 492 -24.96 5.77 26.26
N LEU A 493 -24.00 6.64 25.91
CA LEU A 493 -23.59 7.76 26.76
C LEU A 493 -24.76 8.70 27.10
N GLY A 494 -25.71 8.84 26.16
CA GLY A 494 -26.83 9.75 26.30
C GLY A 494 -26.40 11.22 26.39
N PHE A 495 -27.39 12.10 26.56
CA PHE A 495 -27.16 13.54 26.66
C PHE A 495 -26.19 13.90 27.80
N GLU A 496 -26.38 13.36 28.99
CA GLU A 496 -25.56 13.70 30.16
C GLU A 496 -24.09 13.28 30.01
N GLY A 497 -23.82 12.13 29.39
CA GLY A 497 -22.46 11.69 29.08
C GLY A 497 -21.82 12.57 27.99
N GLY A 498 -22.56 12.85 26.91
CA GLY A 498 -22.10 13.74 25.84
C GLY A 498 -21.80 15.15 26.32
N LYS A 499 -22.67 15.72 27.16
CA LYS A 499 -22.48 17.02 27.79
C LYS A 499 -21.22 17.08 28.65
N ALA A 500 -20.95 16.03 29.42
CA ALA A 500 -19.73 15.95 30.23
C ALA A 500 -18.49 15.97 29.35
N LEU A 501 -18.46 15.12 28.32
CA LEU A 501 -17.35 15.03 27.37
C LEU A 501 -17.15 16.35 26.60
N ALA A 502 -18.22 16.99 26.16
CA ALA A 502 -18.16 18.32 25.55
C ALA A 502 -17.51 19.31 26.50
N ASN A 503 -17.94 19.41 27.76
CA ASN A 503 -17.35 20.33 28.73
C ASN A 503 -15.86 20.04 29.03
N ALA A 504 -15.44 18.77 28.98
CA ALA A 504 -14.04 18.41 29.15
C ALA A 504 -13.14 18.98 28.03
N LEU A 505 -13.66 19.10 26.80
CA LEU A 505 -12.94 19.71 25.67
C LEU A 505 -12.61 21.19 25.90
N CYS A 506 -13.31 21.90 26.79
CA CYS A 506 -12.94 23.28 27.15
C CYS A 506 -11.60 23.35 27.93
N LYS A 507 -11.23 22.27 28.62
CA LYS A 507 -10.03 22.21 29.46
C LYS A 507 -8.92 21.38 28.82
N ASN A 508 -9.29 20.31 28.13
CA ASN A 508 -8.33 19.42 27.52
C ASN A 508 -7.64 20.12 26.35
N THR A 509 -6.30 20.08 26.36
CA THR A 509 -5.47 20.77 25.38
C THR A 509 -4.75 19.82 24.41
N THR A 510 -5.02 18.52 24.47
CA THR A 510 -4.27 17.50 23.72
C THR A 510 -5.12 16.67 22.78
N LEU A 511 -6.41 16.53 23.04
CA LEU A 511 -7.32 15.71 22.26
C LEU A 511 -7.62 16.37 20.92
N THR A 512 -7.16 15.73 19.85
CA THR A 512 -7.31 16.17 18.46
C THR A 512 -8.41 15.42 17.72
N PHE A 513 -8.72 14.19 18.16
CA PHE A 513 -9.74 13.32 17.59
C PHE A 513 -10.66 12.77 18.69
N LEU A 514 -11.97 12.94 18.50
CA LEU A 514 -13.00 12.35 19.36
C LEU A 514 -14.10 11.71 18.52
N ASN A 515 -14.37 10.43 18.71
CA ASN A 515 -15.48 9.73 18.07
C ASN A 515 -16.58 9.41 19.09
N LEU A 516 -17.77 10.00 18.88
CA LEU A 516 -18.99 9.79 19.66
C LEU A 516 -20.13 9.25 18.80
N SER A 517 -19.84 8.68 17.62
CA SER A 517 -20.90 8.13 16.76
C SER A 517 -21.73 7.07 17.49
N PHE A 518 -23.03 6.98 17.18
CA PHE A 518 -23.95 6.01 17.81
C PHE A 518 -23.92 6.03 19.34
N ASN A 519 -24.23 7.18 19.96
CA ASN A 519 -24.24 7.36 21.42
C ASN A 519 -25.54 7.95 21.99
N SER A 520 -26.59 8.09 21.16
CA SER A 520 -27.90 8.60 21.58
C SER A 520 -27.82 9.94 22.32
N LEU A 521 -26.94 10.85 21.89
CA LEU A 521 -26.68 12.10 22.64
C LEU A 521 -27.90 13.04 22.73
N GLY A 522 -28.83 12.95 21.79
CA GLY A 522 -30.07 13.75 21.79
C GLY A 522 -29.91 15.15 21.22
N PHE A 523 -31.03 15.86 21.09
CA PHE A 523 -31.10 17.10 20.32
C PHE A 523 -30.44 18.29 21.04
N GLU A 524 -30.35 18.25 22.36
CA GLU A 524 -29.66 19.26 23.15
C GLU A 524 -28.13 19.13 23.07
N ALA A 525 -27.58 18.00 22.63
CA ALA A 525 -26.13 17.83 22.58
C ALA A 525 -25.46 18.75 21.54
N GLY A 526 -26.12 19.02 20.41
CA GLY A 526 -25.56 19.87 19.36
C GLY A 526 -25.27 21.30 19.82
N THR A 527 -26.13 21.87 20.65
CA THR A 527 -25.93 23.23 21.20
C THR A 527 -24.77 23.25 22.20
N VAL A 528 -24.65 22.22 23.05
CA VAL A 528 -23.53 22.11 23.99
C VAL A 528 -22.20 21.99 23.24
N PHE A 529 -22.11 21.12 22.23
CA PHE A 529 -20.91 21.00 21.42
C PHE A 529 -20.61 22.30 20.66
N ALA A 530 -21.62 23.00 20.14
CA ALA A 530 -21.45 24.29 19.48
C ALA A 530 -20.81 25.35 20.41
N ASP A 531 -21.31 25.45 21.64
CA ASP A 531 -20.79 26.41 22.63
C ASP A 531 -19.32 26.14 22.98
N VAL A 532 -18.95 24.87 23.10
CA VAL A 532 -17.57 24.45 23.42
C VAL A 532 -16.65 24.64 22.22
N LEU A 533 -17.07 24.22 21.02
CA LEU A 533 -16.27 24.30 19.80
C LEU A 533 -15.91 25.75 19.46
N CYS A 534 -16.72 26.74 19.82
CA CYS A 534 -16.38 28.15 19.63
C CYS A 534 -15.04 28.56 20.29
N ASN A 535 -14.63 27.89 21.37
CA ASN A 535 -13.45 28.22 22.15
C ASN A 535 -12.38 27.12 22.16
N ASN A 536 -12.73 25.89 21.79
CA ASN A 536 -11.76 24.81 21.69
C ASN A 536 -10.79 25.08 20.53
N THR A 537 -9.48 24.94 20.80
CA THR A 537 -8.40 25.23 19.83
C THR A 537 -7.55 24.00 19.51
N THR A 538 -8.00 22.80 19.87
CA THR A 538 -7.17 21.58 19.86
C THR A 538 -7.81 20.45 19.10
N LEU A 539 -9.13 20.32 19.17
CA LEU A 539 -9.89 19.32 18.44
C LEU A 539 -9.88 19.66 16.94
N THR A 540 -9.45 18.68 16.15
CA THR A 540 -9.37 18.77 14.68
C THR A 540 -10.42 17.91 14.00
N SER A 541 -10.84 16.83 14.66
CA SER A 541 -11.81 15.88 14.14
C SER A 541 -12.79 15.45 15.23
N LEU A 542 -14.08 15.57 14.92
CA LEU A 542 -15.18 15.13 15.78
C LEU A 542 -16.16 14.26 14.98
N ASP A 543 -16.48 13.08 15.48
CA ASP A 543 -17.52 12.24 14.89
C ASP A 543 -18.78 12.23 15.79
N LEU A 544 -19.87 12.76 15.26
CA LEU A 544 -21.20 12.81 15.87
C LEU A 544 -22.21 11.98 15.08
N TYR A 545 -21.80 11.09 14.16
CA TYR A 545 -22.71 10.31 13.32
C TYR A 545 -23.77 9.56 14.14
N ASN A 546 -25.03 9.66 13.72
CA ASN A 546 -26.16 8.96 14.33
C ASN A 546 -26.31 9.15 15.85
N ASN A 547 -26.53 10.40 16.27
CA ASN A 547 -26.74 10.79 17.67
C ASN A 547 -28.06 11.51 17.94
N GLY A 548 -28.89 11.73 16.91
CA GLY A 548 -30.18 12.41 17.07
C GLY A 548 -30.06 13.89 17.42
N ILE A 549 -29.03 14.58 16.90
CA ILE A 549 -28.75 15.99 17.20
C ILE A 549 -29.87 16.96 16.74
N GLY A 550 -30.58 16.64 15.64
CA GLY A 550 -31.69 17.43 15.13
C GLY A 550 -31.31 18.79 14.54
N SER A 551 -32.26 19.41 13.81
CA SER A 551 -32.04 20.69 13.08
C SER A 551 -31.49 21.82 13.96
N GLU A 552 -32.02 22.04 15.16
CA GLU A 552 -31.55 23.12 16.06
C GLU A 552 -30.08 22.91 16.50
N GLY A 553 -29.69 21.66 16.79
CA GLY A 553 -28.29 21.33 17.07
C GLY A 553 -27.40 21.52 15.84
N GLY A 554 -27.88 21.17 14.64
CA GLY A 554 -27.19 21.39 13.37
C GLY A 554 -26.93 22.88 13.09
N LYS A 555 -27.93 23.75 13.30
CA LYS A 555 -27.79 25.22 13.18
C LYS A 555 -26.75 25.76 14.16
N ALA A 556 -26.79 25.32 15.41
CA ALA A 556 -25.83 25.74 16.42
C ALA A 556 -24.39 25.34 16.04
N LEU A 557 -24.20 24.09 15.60
CA LEU A 557 -22.90 23.58 15.15
C LEU A 557 -22.38 24.37 13.94
N ALA A 558 -23.22 24.66 12.94
CA ALA A 558 -22.81 25.45 11.78
C ALA A 558 -22.35 26.87 12.19
N ALA A 559 -23.07 27.51 13.10
CA ALA A 559 -22.71 28.83 13.64
C ALA A 559 -21.38 28.79 14.43
N ALA A 560 -21.13 27.72 15.18
CA ALA A 560 -19.88 27.52 15.92
C ALA A 560 -18.69 27.30 14.99
N LEU A 561 -18.85 26.51 13.93
CA LEU A 561 -17.81 26.25 12.93
C LEU A 561 -17.38 27.52 12.18
N CYS A 562 -18.26 28.51 12.05
CA CYS A 562 -17.88 29.81 11.47
C CYS A 562 -16.86 30.59 12.32
N LYS A 563 -16.72 30.25 13.62
CA LYS A 563 -15.79 30.86 14.58
C LYS A 563 -14.62 29.96 14.93
N ASN A 564 -14.88 28.65 15.07
CA ASN A 564 -13.85 27.66 15.31
C ASN A 564 -12.95 27.56 14.07
N THR A 565 -11.63 27.60 14.26
CA THR A 565 -10.67 27.52 13.15
C THR A 565 -9.89 26.22 13.14
N THR A 566 -10.07 25.34 14.13
CA THR A 566 -9.21 24.16 14.32
C THR A 566 -9.86 22.86 13.85
N LEU A 567 -11.18 22.77 13.93
CA LEU A 567 -11.96 21.62 13.49
C LEU A 567 -12.04 21.60 11.96
N THR A 568 -11.39 20.59 11.37
CA THR A 568 -11.32 20.37 9.92
C THR A 568 -12.19 19.21 9.47
N SER A 569 -12.56 18.32 10.38
CA SER A 569 -13.41 17.16 10.13
C SER A 569 -14.54 17.10 11.14
N LEU A 570 -15.77 17.07 10.65
CA LEU A 570 -16.96 16.78 11.46
C LEU A 570 -17.83 15.79 10.70
N ASN A 571 -17.97 14.58 11.24
CA ASN A 571 -18.94 13.62 10.73
C ASN A 571 -20.26 13.83 11.47
N PHE A 572 -21.30 14.23 10.73
CA PHE A 572 -22.59 14.60 11.30
C PHE A 572 -23.74 13.87 10.62
N GLY A 573 -23.45 12.83 9.82
CA GLY A 573 -24.47 12.05 9.11
C GLY A 573 -25.49 11.38 10.04
N CYS A 574 -26.68 11.11 9.50
CA CYS A 574 -27.76 10.42 10.21
C CYS A 574 -28.20 11.10 11.52
N ASN A 575 -28.23 12.44 11.57
CA ASN A 575 -28.62 13.20 12.75
C ASN A 575 -29.97 13.93 12.66
N ASN A 576 -30.82 13.56 11.71
CA ASN A 576 -32.12 14.18 11.47
C ASN A 576 -32.01 15.69 11.16
N PHE A 577 -31.05 16.07 10.31
CA PHE A 577 -30.94 17.42 9.78
C PHE A 577 -31.83 17.61 8.56
N GLU A 578 -32.26 18.85 8.33
CA GLU A 578 -32.86 19.22 7.05
C GLU A 578 -31.73 19.62 6.08
N SER A 579 -32.03 19.65 4.78
CA SER A 579 -31.03 19.90 3.73
C SER A 579 -30.31 21.26 3.87
N GLU A 580 -30.95 22.24 4.51
CA GLU A 580 -30.36 23.56 4.72
C GLU A 580 -29.24 23.52 5.77
N GLU A 581 -29.41 22.78 6.87
CA GLU A 581 -28.37 22.66 7.89
C GLU A 581 -27.18 21.81 7.41
N GLU A 582 -27.44 20.72 6.69
CA GLU A 582 -26.37 19.89 6.10
C GLU A 582 -25.47 20.71 5.18
N LYS A 583 -26.09 21.59 4.38
CA LYS A 583 -25.36 22.53 3.53
C LYS A 583 -24.58 23.54 4.35
N ALA A 584 -25.18 24.15 5.36
CA ALA A 584 -24.52 25.14 6.22
C ALA A 584 -23.30 24.55 6.96
N LEU A 585 -23.42 23.32 7.47
CA LEU A 585 -22.32 22.58 8.09
C LEU A 585 -21.20 22.29 7.09
N SER A 586 -21.56 21.81 5.89
CA SER A 586 -20.59 21.51 4.83
C SER A 586 -19.82 22.75 4.37
N ASP A 587 -20.52 23.86 4.16
CA ASP A 587 -19.93 25.14 3.74
C ASP A 587 -18.97 25.68 4.83
N ALA A 588 -19.35 25.55 6.11
CA ALA A 588 -18.51 25.98 7.23
C ALA A 588 -17.24 25.11 7.37
N LEU A 589 -17.35 23.79 7.23
CA LEU A 589 -16.20 22.88 7.26
C LEU A 589 -15.24 23.12 6.09
N TYR A 590 -15.77 23.34 4.88
CA TYR A 590 -14.96 23.67 3.71
C TYR A 590 -14.14 24.94 3.94
N LYS A 591 -14.74 25.96 4.57
CA LYS A 591 -14.03 27.18 4.95
C LYS A 591 -12.92 26.93 5.99
N ASN A 592 -13.18 26.13 7.02
CA ASN A 592 -12.15 25.81 8.03
C ASN A 592 -10.99 24.98 7.45
N TYR A 593 -11.31 24.02 6.58
CA TYR A 593 -10.30 23.24 5.86
C TYR A 593 -9.42 24.15 5.00
N THR A 594 -10.02 25.01 4.17
CA THR A 594 -9.28 25.94 3.31
C THR A 594 -8.45 26.95 4.10
N GLN A 595 -8.97 27.46 5.22
CA GLN A 595 -8.25 28.43 6.05
C GLN A 595 -7.05 27.81 6.80
N ASN A 596 -7.13 26.54 7.21
CA ASN A 596 -5.98 25.83 7.80
C ASN A 596 -4.92 25.45 6.77
N VAL A 597 -5.32 25.06 5.56
CA VAL A 597 -4.37 24.78 4.46
C VAL A 597 -3.62 26.05 4.03
N LEU A 598 -4.24 27.23 4.13
CA LEU A 598 -3.61 28.52 3.81
C LEU A 598 -2.73 29.10 4.94
N ASN A 599 -2.84 28.57 6.16
CA ASN A 599 -2.10 29.04 7.35
C ASN A 599 -0.90 28.14 7.74
N LEU A 600 -0.67 27.05 7.01
CA LEU A 600 0.49 26.16 7.10
C LEU A 600 1.44 26.41 5.93
#